data_AF-A0A5K0ZHQ4-F1
#
_entry.id   AF-A0A5K0ZHQ4-F1
#
_cell.length_a   1.000
_cell.length_b   1.000
_cell.length_c   1.000
_cell.angle_alpha   90.00
_cell.angle_beta   90.00
_cell.angle_gamma   90.00
#
_symmetry.space_group_name_H-M   'P 1'
#
loop_
_entity.id
_entity.type
_entity.pdbx_description
1 polymer ?
#
loop_
_entity_poly.entity_id
_entity_poly.type
_entity_poly.pdbx_seq_one_letter_code
_entity_poly.pdbx_strand_id
1 'polypeptide(L)' 'GGNSPAACVPLVALGTQGGMIDVVDVAANAVATSLSVHGTAIKGLRWLGNSRLVSFSYSQ' A
#
# COMPACT_ATOMS: atom_id res chain seq x y z
N GLY A 1 -23.28 -19.82 8.37
CA GLY A 1 -22.03 -20.60 8.48
C GLY A 1 -21.18 -20.28 7.27
N GLY A 2 -19.95 -19.83 7.47
CA GLY A 2 -19.05 -19.46 6.38
C GLY A 2 -17.71 -18.95 6.91
N ASN A 3 -16.91 -19.84 7.49
CA ASN A 3 -15.50 -19.58 7.80
C ASN A 3 -14.65 -19.80 6.54
N SER A 4 -14.97 -19.08 5.46
CA SER A 4 -14.02 -18.99 4.35
C SER A 4 -12.88 -18.11 4.85
N PRO A 5 -11.63 -18.59 4.94
CA PRO A 5 -10.51 -17.73 5.27
C PRO A 5 -10.48 -16.58 4.28
N ALA A 6 -10.25 -15.35 4.76
CA ALA A 6 -10.06 -14.20 3.88
C ALA A 6 -9.01 -14.59 2.83
N ALA A 7 -9.35 -14.41 1.56
CA ALA A 7 -8.48 -14.80 0.46
C ALA A 7 -7.10 -14.19 0.67
N CYS A 8 -6.06 -15.01 0.58
CA CYS A 8 -4.68 -14.55 0.64
C CYS A 8 -4.37 -13.83 -0.68
N VAL A 9 -4.67 -12.54 -0.74
CA VAL A 9 -4.43 -11.70 -1.92
C VAL A 9 -3.01 -11.15 -1.83
N PRO A 10 -2.17 -11.31 -2.88
CA PRO A 10 -0.83 -10.72 -2.92
C PRO A 10 -0.95 -9.20 -3.16
N LEU A 11 -0.93 -8.43 -2.08
CA LEU A 11 -0.97 -6.97 -2.11
C LEU A 11 0.44 -6.37 -2.15
N VAL A 12 0.66 -5.40 -3.03
CA VAL A 12 1.90 -4.62 -3.11
C VAL A 12 1.58 -3.15 -2.88
N ALA A 13 2.38 -2.48 -2.06
CA ALA A 13 2.29 -1.04 -1.86
C ALA A 13 3.37 -0.33 -2.68
N LEU A 14 2.97 0.67 -3.46
CA LEU A 14 3.82 1.49 -4.30
C LEU A 14 3.76 2.93 -3.82
N GLY A 15 4.91 3.58 -3.66
CA GLY A 15 4.98 5.00 -3.31
C GLY A 15 5.28 5.85 -4.53
N THR A 16 4.55 6.95 -4.71
CA THR A 16 4.73 7.85 -5.86
C THR A 16 5.57 9.07 -5.51
N GLN A 17 6.11 9.72 -6.55
CA GLN A 17 6.80 11.01 -6.42
C GLN A 17 5.88 12.13 -5.91
N GLY A 18 4.56 11.98 -6.11
CA GLY A 18 3.55 12.93 -5.64
C GLY A 18 3.08 12.69 -4.19
N GLY A 19 3.69 11.74 -3.47
CA GLY A 19 3.31 11.46 -2.08
C GLY A 19 2.05 10.61 -1.92
N MET A 20 1.64 9.90 -2.97
CA MET A 20 0.57 8.91 -2.90
C MET A 20 1.13 7.50 -2.66
N ILE A 21 0.34 6.66 -2.01
CA ILE A 21 0.52 5.22 -1.92
C ILE A 21 -0.58 4.54 -2.71
N ASP A 22 -0.19 3.71 -3.67
CA ASP A 22 -1.12 2.81 -4.36
C ASP A 22 -0.93 1.39 -3.84
N VAL A 23 -2.00 0.80 -3.31
CA VAL A 23 -2.03 -0.62 -2.94
C VAL A 23 -2.64 -1.39 -4.10
N VAL A 24 -1.84 -2.24 -4.72
CA VAL A 24 -2.18 -3.00 -5.93
C VAL A 24 -2.46 -4.43 -5.54
N ASP A 25 -3.62 -4.94 -5.97
CA ASP A 25 -3.88 -6.37 -6.06
C ASP A 25 -3.24 -6.88 -7.34
N VAL A 26 -2.13 -7.60 -7.18
CA VAL A 26 -1.34 -8.11 -8.31
C VAL A 26 -2.07 -9.25 -9.03
N ALA A 27 -2.90 -10.02 -8.31
CA ALA A 27 -3.64 -11.13 -8.90
C ALA A 27 -4.78 -10.62 -9.79
N ALA A 28 -5.45 -9.54 -9.37
CA ALA A 28 -6.50 -8.88 -10.14
C ALA A 28 -5.96 -7.87 -11.18
N ASN A 29 -4.66 -7.55 -11.14
CA ASN A 29 -4.04 -6.48 -11.93
C ASN A 29 -4.79 -5.14 -11.80
N ALA A 30 -5.14 -4.79 -10.56
CA ALA A 30 -5.97 -3.62 -10.26
C ALA A 30 -5.48 -2.89 -9.01
N VAL A 31 -5.66 -1.57 -8.97
CA VAL A 31 -5.42 -0.78 -7.77
C VAL A 31 -6.58 -1.02 -6.79
N ALA A 32 -6.29 -1.63 -5.65
CA ALA A 32 -7.28 -1.89 -4.61
C ALA A 32 -7.63 -0.61 -3.85
N THR A 33 -6.63 0.25 -3.58
CA THR A 33 -6.83 1.56 -2.98
C THR A 33 -5.66 2.50 -3.27
N SER A 34 -5.92 3.81 -3.27
CA SER A 34 -4.92 4.85 -3.43
C SER A 34 -5.08 5.87 -2.30
N LEU A 35 -3.97 6.25 -1.67
CA LEU A 35 -3.95 7.13 -0.50
C LEU A 35 -2.96 8.27 -0.71
N SER A 36 -3.44 9.51 -0.65
CA SER A 36 -2.58 10.70 -0.58
C SER A 36 -2.12 10.92 0.86
N VAL A 37 -0.85 10.63 1.15
CA VAL A 37 -0.31 10.65 2.54
C VAL A 37 0.76 11.71 2.77
N HIS A 38 1.55 12.05 1.74
CA HIS A 38 2.62 13.04 1.83
C HIS A 38 2.41 14.12 0.76
N GLY A 39 2.94 15.33 0.98
CA GLY A 39 2.98 16.39 -0.05
C GLY A 39 4.17 16.27 -1.00
N THR A 40 5.04 15.28 -0.79
CA THR A 40 6.30 15.06 -1.51
C THR A 40 6.57 13.57 -1.69
N ALA A 41 7.58 13.24 -2.50
CA ALA A 41 7.92 11.87 -2.86
C ALA A 41 8.11 10.95 -1.65
N ILE A 42 7.44 9.80 -1.67
CA ILE A 42 7.63 8.75 -0.67
C ILE A 42 9.05 8.20 -0.81
N LYS A 43 9.81 8.22 0.29
CA LYS A 43 11.20 7.74 0.34
C LYS A 43 11.32 6.31 0.85
N GLY A 44 10.28 5.80 1.49
CA GLY A 44 10.11 4.38 1.63
C GLY A 44 8.84 3.96 2.34
N LEU A 45 8.67 2.64 2.33
CA LEU A 45 7.48 1.93 2.74
C LEU A 45 7.88 0.71 3.56
N ARG A 46 7.12 0.42 4.61
CA ARG A 46 7.33 -0.76 5.45
C ARG A 46 6.00 -1.34 5.89
N TRP A 47 5.77 -2.61 5.52
CA TRP A 47 4.69 -3.39 6.10
C TRP A 47 5.01 -3.75 7.56
N LEU A 48 4.05 -3.52 8.45
CA LEU A 48 4.06 -3.94 9.84
C LEU A 48 3.06 -5.09 9.99
N GLY A 49 3.57 -6.31 9.89
CA GLY A 49 2.71 -7.49 9.77
C GLY A 49 1.92 -7.48 8.47
N ASN A 50 0.70 -8.02 8.50
CA ASN A 50 -0.06 -8.33 7.28
C ASN A 50 -1.09 -7.27 6.89
N SER A 51 -1.29 -6.23 7.72
CA SER A 51 -2.44 -5.32 7.54
C SER A 51 -2.13 -3.86 7.81
N ARG A 52 -0.89 -3.52 8.16
CA ARG A 52 -0.48 -2.14 8.44
C ARG A 52 0.69 -1.77 7.57
N LEU A 53 0.63 -0.59 6.97
CA LEU A 53 1.68 -0.04 6.15
C LEU A 53 2.11 1.30 6.76
N VAL A 54 3.42 1.48 6.91
CA VAL A 54 4.02 2.75 7.31
C VAL A 54 4.79 3.32 6.13
N SER A 55 4.69 4.63 5.96
CA SER A 55 5.43 5.37 4.95
C SER A 55 6.25 6.48 5.59
N PHE A 56 7.36 6.82 4.94
CA PHE A 56 8.16 7.97 5.30
C PHE A 56 8.48 8.81 4.07
N SER A 57 8.42 10.12 4.28
CA SER A 57 8.91 11.13 3.36
C SER A 57 9.80 12.08 4.14
N TYR A 58 10.79 12.65 3.47
CA TYR A 58 11.70 13.63 4.04
C TYR A 58 12.02 14.68 2.98
N SER A 59 11.85 15.95 3.37
CA SER A 59 12.35 17.13 2.66
C SER A 59 13.45 17.75 3.52
N GLN A 60 14.62 17.95 2.92
CA GLN A 60 15.80 18.53 3.57
C GLN A 60 15.56 19.98 4.02
#